data_AF-A0A961CCU9-F1
#
_entry.id   AF-A0A961CCU9-F1
#
_cell.length_a   1.000
_cell.length_b   1.000
_cell.length_c   1.000
_cell.angle_alpha   90.00
_cell.angle_beta   90.00
_cell.angle_gamma   90.00
#
_symmetry.space_group_name_H-M   'P 1'
#
loop_
_entity.id
_entity.type
_entity.pdbx_description
1 polymer ?
#
loop_
_entity_poly.entity_id
_entity_poly.type
_entity_poly.pdbx_seq_one_letter_code
_entity_poly.pdbx_strand_id
1 'polypeptide(L)'
;WIHVDPERAADGPFGTTIAHGYLTVSLTNLFLPQIVEVRGVSMGVNYGVNKIRFPAPVPVGSRLRAGAELTAVDEVHGGVQTTMTITVEIEGGDRPACIVESISRWLD
;
A
#
# COMPACT_ATOMS: atom_id res chain seq x y z
N TRP A 1 4.64 18.75 -10.31
CA TRP A 1 5.99 19.27 -10.05
C TRP A 1 6.56 18.71 -8.75
N ILE A 2 5.85 18.76 -7.61
CA ILE A 2 6.29 18.17 -6.32
C ILE A 2 6.70 16.68 -6.35
N HIS A 3 6.44 15.95 -7.44
CA HIS A 3 6.78 14.54 -7.59
C HIS A 3 7.88 14.25 -8.60
N VAL A 4 8.18 15.20 -9.50
CA VAL A 4 8.95 14.93 -10.73
C VAL A 4 9.93 16.04 -11.12
N ASP A 5 9.91 17.17 -10.42
CA ASP A 5 10.73 18.35 -10.69
C ASP A 5 11.54 18.70 -9.43
N PRO A 6 12.78 18.20 -9.29
CA PRO A 6 13.59 18.37 -8.09
C PRO A 6 13.93 19.82 -7.77
N GLU A 7 14.26 20.62 -8.79
CA GLU A 7 14.60 22.04 -8.62
C GLU A 7 13.41 22.81 -8.05
N ARG A 8 12.24 22.65 -8.66
CA ARG A 8 11.03 23.32 -8.18
C ARG A 8 10.54 22.77 -6.84
N ALA A 9 10.74 21.48 -6.57
CA ALA A 9 10.32 20.85 -5.32
C ALA A 9 11.18 21.23 -4.11
N ALA A 10 12.45 21.60 -4.33
CA ALA A 10 13.36 22.05 -3.27
C ALA A 10 12.85 23.30 -2.55
N ASP A 11 12.26 24.25 -3.28
CA ASP A 11 11.63 25.46 -2.71
C ASP A 11 10.15 25.23 -2.32
N GLY A 12 9.67 23.99 -2.46
CA GLY A 12 8.29 23.61 -2.21
C GLY A 12 7.99 23.25 -0.75
N PRO A 13 6.73 22.94 -0.42
CA PRO A 13 6.28 22.68 0.96
C PRO A 13 6.91 21.45 1.62
N PHE A 14 7.58 20.59 0.83
CA PHE A 14 8.20 19.35 1.31
C PHE A 14 9.73 19.40 1.25
N GLY A 15 10.33 20.46 0.70
CA GLY A 15 11.78 20.62 0.57
C GLY A 15 12.48 19.63 -0.39
N THR A 16 11.74 18.73 -1.03
CA THR A 16 12.22 17.73 -1.99
C THR A 16 11.04 17.14 -2.75
N THR A 17 11.31 16.31 -3.76
CA THR A 17 10.26 15.52 -4.41
C THR A 17 9.72 14.45 -3.46
N ILE A 18 8.41 14.23 -3.55
CA ILE A 18 7.73 13.17 -2.79
C ILE A 18 7.09 12.17 -3.75
N ALA A 19 6.98 10.91 -3.36
CA ALA A 19 6.22 9.92 -4.11
C ALA A 19 4.75 10.32 -4.22
N HIS A 20 4.09 9.91 -5.31
CA HIS A 20 2.64 9.99 -5.41
C HIS A 20 2.01 9.05 -4.38
N GLY A 21 0.94 9.47 -3.71
CA GLY A 21 0.21 8.57 -2.80
C GLY A 21 -0.26 7.29 -3.50
N TYR A 22 -0.70 7.40 -4.76
CA TYR A 22 -1.07 6.21 -5.56
C TYR A 22 0.10 5.27 -5.86
N LEU A 23 1.34 5.78 -5.94
CA LEU A 23 2.51 4.91 -6.01
C LEU A 23 2.71 4.19 -4.67
N THR A 24 2.60 4.90 -3.54
CA THR A 24 2.74 4.32 -2.20
C THR A 24 1.74 3.20 -1.94
N VAL A 25 0.47 3.35 -2.32
CA VAL A 25 -0.50 2.24 -2.20
C VAL A 25 -0.21 1.13 -3.21
N SER A 26 0.28 1.42 -4.41
CA SER A 26 0.61 0.35 -5.36
C SER A 26 1.72 -0.57 -4.83
N LEU A 27 2.64 -0.04 -4.01
CA LEU A 27 3.67 -0.81 -3.33
C LEU A 27 3.11 -1.84 -2.32
N THR A 28 1.84 -1.76 -1.89
CA THR A 28 1.28 -2.82 -1.02
C THR A 28 1.27 -4.18 -1.72
N ASN A 29 1.07 -4.21 -3.04
CA ASN A 29 1.16 -5.45 -3.82
C ASN A 29 2.60 -5.98 -3.95
N LEU A 30 3.62 -5.12 -3.75
CA LEU A 30 5.02 -5.55 -3.63
C LEU A 30 5.31 -6.13 -2.23
N PHE A 31 4.75 -5.53 -1.18
CA PHE A 31 4.98 -5.97 0.20
C PHE A 31 4.19 -7.22 0.58
N LEU A 32 2.94 -7.35 0.13
CA LEU A 32 2.04 -8.43 0.56
C LEU A 32 2.65 -9.84 0.40
N PRO A 33 3.26 -10.22 -0.74
CA PRO A 33 3.86 -11.55 -0.89
C PRO A 33 5.07 -11.81 0.02
N GLN A 34 5.64 -10.76 0.64
CA GLN A 34 6.72 -10.88 1.63
C GLN A 34 6.18 -11.11 3.05
N ILE A 35 4.88 -10.90 3.26
CA ILE A 35 4.20 -11.00 4.56
C ILE A 35 3.31 -12.24 4.62
N VAL A 36 2.56 -12.53 3.55
CA VAL A 36 1.56 -13.61 3.49
C VAL A 36 1.74 -14.42 2.22
N GLU A 37 1.68 -15.75 2.38
CA GLU A 37 1.59 -16.71 1.28
C GLU A 37 0.18 -17.33 1.27
N VAL A 38 -0.49 -17.32 0.11
CA VAL A 38 -1.79 -17.97 -0.11
C VAL A 38 -1.59 -19.20 -0.99
N ARG A 39 -2.03 -20.37 -0.52
CA ARG A 39 -1.84 -21.67 -1.19
C ARG A 39 -3.18 -22.28 -1.56
N GLY A 40 -3.16 -23.18 -2.54
CA GLY A 40 -4.35 -23.91 -2.99
C GLY A 40 -5.35 -23.05 -3.77
N VAL A 41 -4.85 -22.02 -4.45
CA VAL A 41 -5.62 -21.07 -5.27
C VAL A 41 -5.05 -21.05 -6.68
N SER A 42 -5.90 -20.94 -7.70
CA SER A 42 -5.47 -20.84 -9.10
C SER A 42 -5.00 -19.42 -9.45
N MET A 43 -5.60 -18.39 -8.86
CA MET A 43 -5.21 -17.00 -9.06
C MET A 43 -5.67 -16.06 -7.93
N GLY A 44 -4.95 -14.94 -7.81
CA GLY A 44 -5.33 -13.80 -6.97
C GLY A 44 -5.63 -12.57 -7.82
N VAL A 45 -6.74 -11.89 -7.53
CA VAL A 45 -7.15 -10.65 -8.17
C VAL A 45 -7.14 -9.53 -7.14
N ASN A 46 -6.44 -8.44 -7.44
CA ASN A 46 -6.64 -7.18 -6.72
C ASN A 46 -8.06 -6.67 -7.06
N TYR A 47 -8.98 -6.85 -6.14
CA TYR A 47 -10.40 -6.56 -6.36
C TYR A 47 -10.71 -5.07 -6.14
N GLY A 48 -9.96 -4.44 -5.24
CA GLY A 48 -10.08 -3.02 -4.95
C GLY A 48 -9.63 -2.69 -3.54
N VAL A 49 -10.07 -1.53 -3.08
CA VAL A 49 -9.81 -1.06 -1.71
C VAL A 49 -11.08 -0.44 -1.14
N ASN A 50 -11.27 -0.57 0.17
CA ASN A 50 -12.29 0.19 0.90
C ASN A 50 -11.70 1.56 1.27
N LYS A 51 -11.32 1.74 2.54
CA LYS A 51 -10.74 2.99 3.01
C LYS A 51 -9.25 3.06 2.71
N ILE A 52 -8.81 4.20 2.17
CA ILE A 52 -7.40 4.55 1.98
C ILE A 52 -7.11 5.93 2.55
N ARG A 53 -5.96 6.10 3.22
CA ARG A 53 -5.47 7.38 3.73
C ARG A 53 -3.97 7.50 3.52
N PHE A 54 -3.49 8.73 3.32
CA PHE A 54 -2.06 9.06 3.19
C PHE A 54 -1.63 10.09 4.26
N PRO A 55 -1.41 9.67 5.52
CA PRO A 55 -1.17 10.62 6.62
C PRO A 55 0.14 11.42 6.52
N ALA A 56 1.19 10.84 5.94
CA ALA A 56 2.47 11.49 5.73
C ALA A 56 2.93 11.42 4.27
N PRO A 57 3.53 12.49 3.71
CA PRO A 57 4.18 12.42 2.40
C PRO A 57 5.40 11.49 2.47
N VAL A 58 5.80 10.94 1.32
CA VAL A 58 6.98 10.06 1.21
C VAL A 58 8.08 10.78 0.43
N PRO A 59 9.07 11.42 1.08
CA PRO A 59 10.23 11.99 0.40
C PRO A 59 10.96 10.96 -0.46
N VAL A 60 11.43 11.35 -1.65
CA VAL A 60 12.28 10.49 -2.48
C VAL A 60 13.55 10.11 -1.72
N GLY A 61 13.94 8.83 -1.80
CA GLY A 61 15.03 8.26 -1.02
C GLY A 61 14.60 7.66 0.33
N SER A 62 13.34 7.85 0.74
CA SER A 62 12.80 7.22 1.95
C SER A 62 12.79 5.70 1.83
N ARG A 63 13.05 5.03 2.96
CA ARG A 63 12.90 3.58 3.09
C ARG A 63 11.52 3.27 3.67
N LEU A 64 10.83 2.33 3.06
CA LEU A 64 9.48 1.93 3.42
C LEU A 64 9.45 0.47 3.88
N ARG A 65 8.55 0.17 4.80
CA ARG A 65 8.14 -1.20 5.17
C ARG A 65 6.63 -1.25 5.33
N ALA A 66 6.06 -2.45 5.35
CA ALA A 66 4.63 -2.61 5.61
C ALA A 66 4.36 -3.71 6.62
N GLY A 67 3.33 -3.49 7.44
CA GLY A 67 2.64 -4.52 8.21
C GLY A 67 1.25 -4.75 7.61
N ALA A 68 0.75 -5.99 7.69
CA ALA A 68 -0.58 -6.34 7.21
C ALA A 68 -1.33 -7.16 8.26
N GLU A 69 -2.62 -6.90 8.41
CA GLU A 69 -3.54 -7.62 9.27
C GLU A 69 -4.70 -8.16 8.42
N LEU A 70 -4.98 -9.46 8.50
CA LEU A 70 -6.16 -10.06 7.87
C LEU A 70 -7.39 -9.74 8.71
N THR A 71 -8.27 -8.87 8.20
CA THR A 71 -9.42 -8.36 8.96
C THR A 71 -10.74 -9.02 8.59
N ALA A 72 -10.84 -9.63 7.41
CA ALA A 72 -12.03 -10.39 7.00
C ALA A 72 -11.68 -11.47 5.97
N VAL A 73 -12.44 -12.56 6.00
CA VAL A 73 -12.46 -13.62 4.98
C VAL A 73 -13.92 -13.96 4.71
N ASP A 74 -14.35 -13.80 3.48
CA ASP A 74 -15.71 -14.07 3.02
C ASP A 74 -15.68 -15.14 1.93
N GLU A 75 -16.52 -16.16 2.04
CA GLU A 75 -16.73 -17.11 0.96
C GLU A 75 -17.41 -16.42 -0.22
N VAL A 76 -16.91 -16.68 -1.43
CA VAL A 76 -17.53 -16.22 -2.68
C VAL A 76 -17.66 -17.41 -3.64
N HIS A 77 -18.44 -17.25 -4.69
CA HIS A 77 -18.53 -18.30 -5.70
C HIS A 77 -17.15 -18.55 -6.35
N GLY A 78 -16.64 -19.77 -6.22
CA GLY A 78 -15.36 -20.20 -6.79
C GLY A 78 -14.13 -19.68 -6.04
N GLY A 79 -14.24 -19.38 -4.74
CA GLY A 79 -13.08 -19.11 -3.89
C GLY A 79 -13.40 -18.25 -2.66
N VAL A 80 -12.45 -17.41 -2.24
CA VAL A 80 -12.59 -16.55 -1.06
C VAL A 80 -12.19 -15.11 -1.36
N GLN A 81 -12.87 -14.16 -0.72
CA GLN A 81 -12.46 -12.76 -0.69
C GLN A 81 -11.86 -12.42 0.67
N THR A 82 -10.68 -11.82 0.68
CA THR A 82 -10.01 -11.37 1.90
C THR A 82 -9.93 -9.86 1.94
N THR A 83 -10.17 -9.27 3.10
CA THR A 83 -9.81 -7.87 3.38
C THR A 83 -8.60 -7.87 4.30
N MET A 84 -7.55 -7.13 3.91
CA MET A 84 -6.38 -6.90 4.74
C MET A 84 -6.19 -5.41 5.01
N THR A 85 -6.01 -5.03 6.27
CA THR A 85 -5.54 -3.69 6.62
C THR A 85 -4.02 -3.66 6.50
N ILE A 86 -3.50 -2.83 5.61
CA ILE A 86 -2.07 -2.69 5.33
C ILE A 86 -1.62 -1.30 5.76
N THR A 87 -0.62 -1.24 6.62
CA THR A 87 0.01 -0.01 7.07
C THR A 87 1.41 0.07 6.49
N VAL A 88 1.65 1.07 5.64
CA VAL A 88 2.97 1.39 5.07
C VAL A 88 3.63 2.46 5.93
N GLU A 89 4.77 2.14 6.50
CA GLU A 89 5.55 3.01 7.38
C GLU A 89 6.79 3.57 6.68
N ILE A 90 7.23 4.76 7.09
CA ILE A 90 8.47 5.38 6.66
C ILE A 90 9.51 5.16 7.76
N GLU A 91 10.71 4.69 7.42
CA GLU A 91 11.80 4.56 8.39
C GLU A 91 12.08 5.91 9.08
N GLY A 92 11.99 5.91 10.42
CA GLY A 92 12.17 7.12 11.23
C GLY A 92 11.02 8.13 11.19
N GLY A 93 9.88 7.81 10.58
CA GLY A 93 8.71 8.70 10.51
C GLY A 93 7.71 8.50 11.65
N ASP A 94 7.07 9.59 12.10
CA ASP A 94 6.08 9.58 13.20
C ASP A 94 4.67 9.13 12.78
N ARG A 95 4.40 9.13 11.47
CA ARG A 95 3.08 8.79 10.90
C ARG A 95 3.27 7.86 9.70
N PRO A 96 2.33 6.94 9.45
CA PRO A 96 2.40 6.05 8.30
C PRO A 96 2.25 6.84 6.99
N ALA A 97 2.89 6.34 5.95
CA ALA A 97 2.77 6.85 4.59
C ALA A 97 1.39 6.53 3.99
N CYS A 98 0.89 5.32 4.25
CA CYS A 98 -0.38 4.84 3.73
C CYS A 98 -1.02 3.87 4.73
N ILE A 99 -2.33 3.99 4.92
CA ILE A 99 -3.15 2.96 5.56
C ILE A 99 -4.25 2.61 4.56
N VAL A 100 -4.37 1.33 4.20
CA VAL A 100 -5.34 0.86 3.21
C VAL A 100 -6.00 -0.43 3.64
N GLU A 101 -7.32 -0.49 3.48
CA GLU A 101 -8.10 -1.73 3.54
C GLU A 101 -8.13 -2.35 2.12
N SER A 102 -7.20 -3.26 1.85
CA SER A 102 -7.02 -3.91 0.55
C SER A 102 -7.92 -5.14 0.42
N ILE A 103 -8.60 -5.27 -0.71
CA ILE A 103 -9.47 -6.41 -1.01
C ILE A 103 -8.82 -7.27 -2.10
N SER A 104 -8.59 -8.53 -1.77
CA SER A 104 -8.09 -9.53 -2.71
C SER A 104 -9.13 -10.62 -2.88
N ARG A 105 -9.33 -11.07 -4.12
CA ARG A 105 -10.15 -12.24 -4.43
C ARG A 105 -9.26 -13.39 -4.87
N TRP A 106 -9.35 -14.50 -4.16
CA TRP A 106 -8.60 -15.72 -4.43
C TRP A 106 -9.57 -16.72 -5.02
N LEU A 107 -9.27 -17.23 -6.21
CA LEU A 107 -10.10 -18.21 -6.90
C LEU A 107 -9.51 -19.61 -6.74
N ASP A 108 -10.39 -20.60 -6.66
CA ASP A 108 -10.04 -22.03 -6.59
C ASP A 108 -9.27 -22.49 -7.84
#